data_AF-A0A174CN60-F1
#
_entry.id   AF-A0A174CN60-F1
#
_cell.length_a   1.000
_cell.length_b   1.000
_cell.length_c   1.000
_cell.angle_alpha   90.00
_cell.angle_beta   90.00
_cell.angle_gamma   90.00
#
_symmetry.space_group_name_H-M   'P 1'
#
loop_
_entity.id
_entity.type
_entity.pdbx_description
1 polymer ?
#
loop_
_entity_poly.entity_id
_entity_poly.type
_entity_poly.pdbx_seq_one_letter_code
_entity_poly.pdbx_strand_id
1 'polypeptide(L)'
;MSEKIEVVRVKPCDLSKGQVFRLNYQYKTELGEFVVLGSVTLNRLYVNESVPEEDFERFLQICEYDGPYINDDTSPVAGTNDYIYEKYGWPVWNVLQDEYSKRRKKREKIKAKSAAGHYFKLIEKYRMAEDSEISFHNAEYVAYELKVLADNTGRKTVNNCVGIGTEYVFLLGYLIGKGIINIEEVQRDAATV
;
A
#
# COMPACT_ATOMS: atom_id res chain seq x y z
N MET A 1 -18.19 0.19 3.53
CA MET A 1 -18.06 0.67 4.92
C MET A 1 -16.77 0.10 5.48
N SER A 2 -15.86 0.95 5.99
CA SER A 2 -14.66 0.46 6.70
C SER A 2 -15.12 -0.23 7.99
N GLU A 3 -14.57 -1.41 8.30
CA GLU A 3 -14.79 -2.03 9.61
C GLU A 3 -14.28 -1.08 10.70
N LYS A 4 -15.16 -0.69 11.63
CA LYS A 4 -14.82 0.17 12.76
C LYS A 4 -13.72 -0.49 13.59
N ILE A 5 -12.70 0.27 13.98
CA ILE A 5 -11.61 -0.27 14.80
C ILE A 5 -12.16 -0.60 16.18
N GLU A 6 -11.91 -1.82 16.66
CA GLU A 6 -12.24 -2.22 18.02
C GLU A 6 -11.16 -1.71 18.98
N VAL A 7 -11.57 -1.11 20.08
CA VAL A 7 -10.65 -0.51 21.05
C VAL A 7 -10.78 -1.29 22.34
N VAL A 8 -9.64 -1.76 22.85
CA VAL A 8 -9.57 -2.56 24.06
C VAL A 8 -8.72 -1.81 25.08
N ARG A 9 -9.36 -1.33 26.15
CA ARG A 9 -8.68 -0.78 27.31
C ARG A 9 -8.05 -1.92 28.11
N VAL A 10 -6.75 -1.85 28.36
CA VAL A 10 -6.00 -2.92 29.04
C VAL A 10 -4.98 -2.35 30.01
N LYS A 11 -4.66 -3.11 31.05
CA LYS A 11 -3.47 -2.83 31.87
C LYS A 11 -2.23 -3.35 31.17
N PRO A 12 -1.04 -2.79 31.44
CA PRO A 12 0.20 -3.31 30.89
C PRO A 12 0.39 -4.82 31.15
N CYS A 13 0.03 -5.30 32.35
CA CYS A 13 0.16 -6.71 32.71
C CYS A 13 -0.75 -7.67 31.92
N ASP A 14 -1.77 -7.15 31.23
CA ASP A 14 -2.71 -7.95 30.45
C ASP A 14 -2.20 -8.18 29.01
N LEU A 15 -1.09 -7.54 28.62
CA LEU A 15 -0.47 -7.76 27.33
C LEU A 15 0.09 -9.19 27.23
N SER A 16 -0.26 -9.87 26.14
CA SER A 16 0.33 -11.17 25.82
C SER A 16 1.84 -11.07 25.58
N LYS A 17 2.56 -12.18 25.74
CA LYS A 17 4.01 -12.26 25.48
C LYS A 17 4.40 -11.73 24.09
N GLY A 18 3.57 -11.98 23.08
CA GLY A 18 3.79 -11.48 21.72
C GLY A 18 3.62 -9.96 21.60
N GLN A 19 2.68 -9.38 22.33
CA GLN A 19 2.50 -7.92 22.39
C GLN A 19 3.65 -7.24 23.13
N VAL A 20 4.10 -7.81 24.26
CA VAL A 20 5.29 -7.32 24.99
C VAL A 20 6.54 -7.41 24.12
N PHE A 21 6.71 -8.51 23.37
CA PHE A 21 7.81 -8.64 22.43
C PHE A 21 7.77 -7.54 21.36
N ARG A 22 6.61 -7.26 20.75
CA ARG A 22 6.50 -6.15 19.77
C ARG A 22 6.82 -4.80 20.41
N LEU A 23 6.28 -4.52 21.60
CA LEU A 23 6.55 -3.28 22.32
C LEU A 23 8.06 -3.05 22.51
N ASN A 24 8.76 -4.05 23.06
CA ASN A 24 10.19 -3.95 23.37
C ASN A 24 11.07 -3.93 22.12
N TYR A 25 10.83 -4.83 21.17
CA TYR A 25 11.77 -5.03 20.06
C TYR A 25 11.46 -4.17 18.85
N GLN A 26 10.17 -3.96 18.54
CA GLN A 26 9.74 -3.20 17.37
C GLN A 26 9.67 -1.69 17.68
N TYR A 27 9.04 -1.33 18.81
CA TYR A 27 8.77 0.08 19.13
C TYR A 27 9.72 0.66 20.18
N LYS A 28 10.63 -0.16 20.73
CA LYS A 28 11.65 0.25 21.71
C LYS A 28 11.05 0.90 22.96
N THR A 29 9.93 0.36 23.43
CA THR A 29 9.21 0.78 24.63
C THR A 29 9.21 -0.33 25.66
N GLU A 30 9.20 0.01 26.94
CA GLU A 30 9.07 -0.96 28.03
C GLU A 30 7.63 -1.10 28.51
N LEU A 31 7.33 -2.20 29.21
CA LEU A 31 5.97 -2.49 29.67
C LEU A 31 5.37 -1.37 30.53
N GLY A 32 6.19 -0.74 31.39
CA GLY A 32 5.75 0.37 32.25
C GLY A 32 5.39 1.65 31.49
N GLU A 33 5.87 1.80 30.25
CA GLU A 33 5.65 2.94 29.38
C GLU A 33 4.61 2.64 28.28
N PHE A 34 3.91 1.51 28.37
CA PHE A 34 2.90 1.13 27.40
C PHE A 34 1.76 2.17 27.35
N VAL A 35 1.50 2.70 26.15
CA VAL A 35 0.37 3.62 25.90
C VAL A 35 -0.62 3.01 24.90
N VAL A 36 -0.12 2.54 23.74
CA VAL A 36 -0.95 2.00 22.67
C VAL A 36 -0.20 0.94 21.87
N LEU A 37 -0.93 -0.05 21.37
CA LEU A 37 -0.43 -1.06 20.45
C LEU A 37 -1.56 -1.52 19.52
N GLY A 38 -1.32 -1.51 18.21
CA GLY A 38 -2.33 -1.95 17.24
C GLY A 38 -2.16 -3.38 16.72
N SER A 39 -3.27 -3.92 16.23
CA SER A 39 -3.38 -5.20 15.54
C SER A 39 -4.30 -5.08 14.34
N VAL A 40 -3.73 -4.82 13.15
CA VAL A 40 -4.49 -4.79 11.89
C VAL A 40 -5.20 -6.11 11.57
N THR A 41 -4.61 -7.25 11.96
CA THR A 41 -5.20 -8.58 11.73
C THR A 41 -6.51 -8.75 12.51
N LEU A 42 -6.55 -8.29 13.76
CA LEU A 42 -7.75 -8.33 14.60
C LEU A 42 -8.63 -7.09 14.46
N ASN A 43 -8.21 -6.11 13.65
CA ASN A 43 -8.78 -4.79 13.58
C ASN A 43 -8.89 -4.07 14.95
N ARG A 44 -7.88 -4.24 15.82
CA ARG A 44 -7.89 -3.75 17.21
C ARG A 44 -6.82 -2.69 17.52
N LEU A 45 -7.12 -1.81 18.45
CA LEU A 45 -6.17 -0.98 19.19
C LEU A 45 -6.24 -1.34 20.68
N TYR A 46 -5.13 -1.75 21.25
CA TYR A 46 -4.96 -1.94 22.69
C TYR A 46 -4.45 -0.63 23.26
N VAL A 47 -5.18 -0.03 24.21
CA VAL A 47 -4.83 1.26 24.80
C VAL A 47 -4.72 1.08 26.30
N ASN A 48 -3.68 1.66 26.90
CA ASN A 48 -3.52 1.67 28.35
C ASN A 48 -4.74 2.34 29.01
N GLU A 49 -5.29 1.73 30.06
CA GLU A 49 -6.44 2.26 30.79
C GLU A 49 -6.21 3.67 31.37
N SER A 50 -4.95 4.05 31.62
CA SER A 50 -4.58 5.38 32.12
C SER A 50 -4.68 6.50 31.09
N VAL A 51 -4.82 6.17 29.80
CA VAL A 51 -4.92 7.18 28.73
C VAL A 51 -6.30 7.86 28.77
N PRO A 52 -6.39 9.20 28.79
CA PRO A 52 -7.66 9.91 28.72
C PRO A 52 -8.49 9.58 27.47
N GLU A 53 -9.82 9.66 27.57
CA GLU A 53 -10.73 9.39 26.44
C GLU A 53 -10.46 10.32 25.24
N GLU A 54 -10.13 11.59 25.50
CA GLU A 54 -9.85 12.57 24.47
C GLU A 54 -8.62 12.22 23.62
N ASP A 55 -7.59 11.65 24.24
CA ASP A 55 -6.36 11.24 23.55
C ASP A 55 -6.56 9.92 22.80
N PHE A 56 -7.44 9.08 23.32
CA PHE A 56 -7.90 7.90 22.63
C PHE A 56 -8.60 8.26 21.29
N GLU A 57 -9.52 9.23 21.30
CA GLU A 57 -10.19 9.67 20.06
C GLU A 57 -9.18 10.22 19.04
N ARG A 58 -8.12 10.90 19.52
CA ARG A 58 -6.99 11.33 18.68
C ARG A 58 -6.24 10.16 18.05
N PHE A 59 -6.02 9.07 18.79
CA PHE A 59 -5.41 7.86 18.23
C PHE A 59 -6.27 7.27 17.09
N LEU A 60 -7.59 7.24 17.28
CA LEU A 60 -8.52 6.79 16.25
C LEU A 60 -8.49 7.67 15.01
N GLN A 61 -8.49 9.00 15.18
CA GLN A 61 -8.39 9.93 14.05
C GLN A 61 -7.19 9.61 13.15
N ILE A 62 -6.01 9.34 13.73
CA ILE A 62 -4.82 8.95 12.97
C ILE A 62 -5.00 7.59 12.29
N CYS A 63 -5.50 6.58 13.02
CA CYS A 63 -5.61 5.21 12.52
C CYS A 63 -6.70 5.04 11.43
N GLU A 64 -7.76 5.83 11.52
CA GLU A 64 -8.91 5.80 10.61
C GLU A 64 -8.75 6.74 9.42
N TYR A 65 -7.81 7.70 9.50
CA TYR A 65 -7.53 8.63 8.40
C TYR A 65 -7.33 7.90 7.07
N ASP A 66 -8.08 8.33 6.06
CA ASP A 66 -8.16 7.72 4.74
C ASP A 66 -7.30 8.42 3.70
N GLY A 67 -6.83 9.63 3.99
CA GLY A 67 -5.96 10.40 3.13
C GLY A 67 -4.54 9.84 3.00
N PRO A 68 -3.73 10.44 2.12
CA PRO A 68 -2.50 9.84 1.62
C PRO A 68 -1.32 9.92 2.58
N TYR A 69 -1.28 10.95 3.43
CA TYR A 69 -0.18 11.23 4.36
C TYR A 69 -0.71 11.79 5.68
N ILE A 70 -0.27 11.22 6.80
CA ILE A 70 -0.56 11.76 8.13
C ILE A 70 0.49 12.80 8.57
N ASN A 71 1.71 12.70 8.05
CA ASN A 71 2.86 13.52 8.40
C ASN A 71 3.06 14.72 7.47
N ASP A 72 2.02 15.10 6.73
CA ASP A 72 1.97 16.31 5.93
C ASP A 72 1.35 17.40 6.80
N ASP A 73 1.98 18.56 6.91
CA ASP A 73 1.51 19.69 7.73
C ASP A 73 0.15 20.23 7.26
N THR A 74 -0.24 19.93 6.01
CA THR A 74 -1.55 20.26 5.46
C THR A 74 -2.61 19.19 5.71
N SER A 75 -2.22 18.06 6.32
CA SER A 75 -3.13 16.96 6.63
C SER A 75 -4.15 17.39 7.70
N PRO A 76 -5.43 16.98 7.59
CA PRO A 76 -6.42 17.20 8.64
C PRO A 76 -6.06 16.63 10.02
N VAL A 77 -5.09 15.70 10.07
CA VAL A 77 -4.61 15.09 11.32
C VAL A 77 -3.23 15.62 11.76
N ALA A 78 -2.69 16.66 11.11
CA ALA A 78 -1.37 17.22 11.44
C ALA A 78 -1.29 17.67 12.91
N GLY A 79 -2.23 18.52 13.35
CA GLY A 79 -2.27 18.96 14.76
C GLY A 79 -2.50 17.81 15.76
N THR A 80 -3.22 16.76 15.35
CA THR A 80 -3.36 15.54 16.16
C THR A 80 -2.03 14.80 16.29
N ASN A 81 -1.25 14.71 15.20
CA ASN A 81 0.07 14.09 15.23
C ASN A 81 1.05 14.86 16.11
N ASP A 82 1.09 16.18 15.98
CA ASP A 82 1.98 17.04 16.77
C ASP A 82 1.68 16.87 18.27
N TYR A 83 0.40 16.95 18.65
CA TYR A 83 -0.01 16.74 20.02
C TYR A 83 0.39 15.36 20.58
N ILE A 84 0.18 14.28 19.81
CA ILE A 84 0.56 12.94 20.27
C ILE A 84 2.08 12.82 20.42
N TYR A 85 2.85 13.37 19.47
CA TYR A 85 4.30 13.36 19.52
C TYR A 85 4.82 14.14 20.73
N GLU A 86 4.29 15.33 21.00
CA GLU A 86 4.66 16.16 22.13
C GLU A 86 4.31 15.51 23.48
N LYS A 87 3.13 14.90 23.59
CA LYS A 87 2.63 14.34 24.86
C LYS A 87 3.20 12.96 25.19
N TYR A 88 3.28 12.08 24.21
CA TYR A 88 3.61 10.66 24.40
C TYR A 88 4.93 10.24 23.75
N GLY A 89 5.53 11.12 22.96
CA GLY A 89 6.83 10.89 22.34
C GLY A 89 6.79 10.01 21.09
N TRP A 90 7.99 9.85 20.54
CA TRP A 90 8.23 9.10 19.31
C TRP A 90 7.69 7.65 19.33
N PRO A 91 7.80 6.85 20.40
CA PRO A 91 7.36 5.45 20.35
C PRO A 91 5.87 5.30 20.08
N VAL A 92 5.04 6.13 20.73
CA VAL A 92 3.58 6.12 20.56
C VAL A 92 3.20 6.60 19.17
N TRP A 93 3.82 7.69 18.71
CA TRP A 93 3.62 8.18 17.35
C TRP A 93 4.01 7.12 16.30
N ASN A 94 5.13 6.42 16.49
CA ASN A 94 5.61 5.37 15.58
C ASN A 94 4.64 4.16 15.52
N VAL A 95 4.04 3.77 16.66
CA VAL A 95 2.98 2.75 16.67
C VAL A 95 1.80 3.18 15.80
N LEU A 96 1.31 4.41 15.97
CA LEU A 96 0.14 4.91 15.23
C LEU A 96 0.45 5.08 13.74
N GLN A 97 1.64 5.56 13.40
CA GLN A 97 2.09 5.67 12.00
C GLN A 97 2.15 4.31 11.31
N ASP A 98 2.68 3.28 11.99
CA ASP A 98 2.74 1.92 11.48
C ASP A 98 1.33 1.33 11.27
N GLU A 99 0.42 1.53 12.23
CA GLU A 99 -0.96 1.09 12.12
C GLU A 99 -1.72 1.80 10.99
N TYR A 100 -1.61 3.12 10.87
CA TYR A 100 -2.11 3.89 9.74
C TYR A 100 -1.57 3.32 8.41
N SER A 101 -0.25 3.11 8.31
CA SER A 101 0.41 2.64 7.09
C SER A 101 -0.07 1.26 6.68
N LYS A 102 -0.19 0.33 7.62
CA LYS A 102 -0.72 -1.02 7.39
C LYS A 102 -2.18 -1.00 6.95
N ARG A 103 -3.01 -0.16 7.58
CA ARG A 103 -4.43 0.00 7.23
C ARG A 103 -4.62 0.60 5.85
N ARG A 104 -3.86 1.66 5.53
CA ARG A 104 -3.81 2.23 4.18
C ARG A 104 -3.45 1.18 3.13
N LYS A 105 -2.36 0.42 3.37
CA LYS A 105 -1.97 -0.70 2.48
C LYS A 105 -3.07 -1.75 2.33
N LYS A 106 -3.78 -2.11 3.40
CA LYS A 106 -4.93 -3.03 3.36
C LYS A 106 -6.04 -2.48 2.46
N ARG A 107 -6.43 -1.21 2.64
CA ARG A 107 -7.45 -0.54 1.81
C ARG A 107 -7.06 -0.50 0.32
N GLU A 108 -5.83 -0.07 0.03
CA GLU A 108 -5.33 0.00 -1.35
C GLU A 108 -5.27 -1.39 -2.00
N LYS A 109 -4.88 -2.43 -1.25
CA LYS A 109 -4.92 -3.81 -1.75
C LYS A 109 -6.34 -4.29 -2.07
N ILE A 110 -7.34 -3.91 -1.25
CA ILE A 110 -8.76 -4.25 -1.51
C ILE A 110 -9.25 -3.55 -2.78
N LYS A 111 -9.00 -2.24 -2.92
CA LYS A 111 -9.33 -1.47 -4.12
C LYS A 111 -8.67 -2.08 -5.37
N ALA A 112 -7.38 -2.36 -5.29
CA ALA A 112 -6.60 -2.96 -6.38
C ALA A 112 -7.14 -4.35 -6.77
N LYS A 113 -7.49 -5.21 -5.80
CA LYS A 113 -8.08 -6.53 -6.07
C LYS A 113 -9.43 -6.41 -6.78
N SER A 114 -10.27 -5.48 -6.36
CA SER A 114 -11.57 -5.23 -7.00
C SER A 114 -11.40 -4.74 -8.43
N ALA A 115 -10.54 -3.74 -8.65
CA ALA A 115 -10.23 -3.21 -9.98
C ALA A 115 -9.64 -4.28 -10.90
N ALA A 116 -8.65 -5.05 -10.42
CA ALA A 116 -8.04 -6.14 -11.17
C ALA A 116 -9.07 -7.20 -11.61
N GLY A 117 -10.01 -7.58 -10.72
CA GLY A 117 -11.08 -8.51 -11.06
C GLY A 117 -12.04 -7.98 -12.12
N HIS A 118 -12.30 -6.67 -12.14
CA HIS A 118 -13.08 -6.02 -13.18
C HIS A 118 -12.33 -5.99 -14.52
N TYR A 119 -11.08 -5.54 -14.53
CA TYR A 119 -10.26 -5.46 -15.74
C TYR A 119 -9.99 -6.83 -16.36
N PHE A 120 -9.75 -7.86 -15.55
CA PHE A 120 -9.59 -9.23 -16.04
C PHE A 120 -10.79 -9.68 -16.86
N LYS A 121 -12.02 -9.45 -16.37
CA LYS A 121 -13.25 -9.81 -17.10
C LYS A 121 -13.41 -9.05 -18.41
N LEU A 122 -13.06 -7.76 -18.43
CA LEU A 122 -13.11 -6.95 -19.65
C LEU A 122 -12.10 -7.45 -20.69
N ILE A 123 -10.86 -7.73 -20.27
CA ILE A 123 -9.80 -8.24 -21.13
C ILE A 123 -10.20 -9.61 -21.71
N GLU A 124 -10.69 -10.53 -20.89
CA GLU A 124 -11.12 -11.85 -21.38
C GLU A 124 -12.29 -11.74 -22.35
N LYS A 125 -13.26 -10.84 -22.12
CA LYS A 125 -14.35 -10.60 -23.06
C LYS A 125 -13.83 -10.14 -24.42
N TYR A 126 -12.86 -9.21 -24.43
CA TYR A 126 -12.25 -8.72 -25.67
C TYR A 126 -11.47 -9.83 -26.39
N ARG A 127 -10.65 -10.61 -25.66
CA ARG A 127 -9.86 -11.71 -26.24
C ARG A 127 -10.69 -12.81 -26.89
N MET A 128 -11.91 -13.03 -26.42
CA MET A 128 -12.81 -14.07 -26.95
C MET A 128 -13.75 -13.56 -28.05
N ALA A 129 -13.71 -12.27 -28.38
CA ALA A 129 -14.56 -11.70 -29.42
C ALA A 129 -14.04 -12.10 -30.82
N GLU A 130 -14.96 -12.46 -31.73
CA GLU A 130 -14.61 -12.89 -33.10
C GLU A 130 -13.93 -11.78 -33.92
N ASP A 131 -14.12 -10.52 -33.53
CA ASP A 131 -13.55 -9.31 -34.12
C ASP A 131 -12.33 -8.77 -33.35
N SER A 132 -11.68 -9.59 -32.51
CA SER A 132 -10.43 -9.21 -31.86
C SER A 132 -9.31 -9.04 -32.90
N GLU A 133 -9.08 -7.80 -33.34
CA GLU A 133 -8.09 -7.44 -34.37
C GLU A 133 -6.62 -7.59 -33.91
N ILE A 134 -6.37 -7.74 -32.60
CA ILE A 134 -5.01 -7.78 -32.05
C ILE A 134 -4.54 -9.24 -31.92
N SER A 135 -3.60 -9.64 -32.79
CA SER A 135 -2.77 -10.84 -32.57
C SER A 135 -1.55 -10.48 -31.72
N PHE A 136 -1.48 -11.00 -30.49
CA PHE A 136 -0.33 -10.73 -29.60
C PHE A 136 0.97 -11.40 -30.08
N HIS A 137 0.94 -12.29 -31.07
CA HIS A 137 2.10 -13.09 -31.48
C HIS A 137 3.35 -12.28 -31.83
N ASN A 138 3.22 -11.20 -32.62
CA ASN A 138 4.38 -10.37 -32.98
C ASN A 138 4.73 -9.36 -31.87
N ALA A 139 3.76 -8.94 -31.07
CA ALA A 139 3.97 -8.06 -29.92
C ALA A 139 4.62 -8.79 -28.74
N GLU A 140 4.48 -10.12 -28.66
CA GLU A 140 4.99 -10.96 -27.58
C GLU A 140 6.51 -10.91 -27.47
N TYR A 141 7.22 -11.08 -28.60
CA TYR A 141 8.69 -11.03 -28.62
C TYR A 141 9.21 -9.64 -28.24
N VAL A 142 8.59 -8.58 -28.76
CA VAL A 142 8.97 -7.20 -28.42
C VAL A 142 8.73 -6.94 -26.93
N ALA A 143 7.59 -7.36 -26.39
CA ALA A 143 7.29 -7.22 -24.96
C ALA A 143 8.28 -8.01 -24.09
N TYR A 144 8.68 -9.21 -24.53
CA TYR A 144 9.67 -10.02 -23.82
C TYR A 144 11.05 -9.35 -23.78
N GLU A 145 11.58 -8.93 -24.92
CA GLU A 145 12.89 -8.27 -24.98
C GLU A 145 12.89 -6.93 -24.22
N LEU A 146 11.81 -6.16 -24.31
CA LEU A 146 11.64 -4.94 -23.52
C LEU A 146 11.68 -5.21 -22.03
N LYS A 147 11.00 -6.28 -21.58
CA LYS A 147 11.02 -6.72 -20.19
C LYS A 147 12.45 -7.10 -19.75
N VAL A 148 13.18 -7.87 -20.56
CA VAL A 148 14.58 -8.26 -20.26
C VAL A 148 15.48 -7.04 -20.13
N LEU A 149 15.41 -6.11 -21.09
CA LEU A 149 16.18 -4.87 -21.07
C LEU A 149 15.90 -4.05 -19.80
N ALA A 150 14.63 -3.91 -19.43
CA ALA A 150 14.23 -3.19 -18.23
C ALA A 150 14.71 -3.90 -16.95
N ASP A 151 14.52 -5.21 -16.83
CA ASP A 151 14.92 -5.99 -15.66
C ASP A 151 16.46 -5.94 -15.44
N ASN A 152 17.24 -5.92 -16.52
CA ASN A 152 18.71 -5.79 -16.47
C ASN A 152 19.20 -4.44 -15.89
N THR A 153 18.33 -3.43 -15.75
CA THR A 153 18.70 -2.17 -15.10
C THR A 153 18.86 -2.30 -13.59
N GLY A 154 18.36 -3.38 -12.98
CA GLY A 154 18.37 -3.58 -11.53
C GLY A 154 17.43 -2.65 -10.76
N ARG A 155 16.63 -1.83 -11.47
CA ARG A 155 15.68 -0.89 -10.86
C ARG A 155 14.49 -1.64 -10.28
N LYS A 156 13.92 -1.08 -9.20
CA LYS A 156 12.70 -1.58 -8.56
C LYS A 156 11.55 -0.59 -8.77
N THR A 157 10.34 -1.12 -8.87
CA THR A 157 9.12 -0.31 -8.86
C THR A 157 8.88 0.27 -7.47
N VAL A 158 8.13 1.37 -7.37
CA VAL A 158 7.95 2.16 -6.11
C VAL A 158 7.57 1.29 -4.90
N ASN A 159 6.64 0.35 -5.10
CA ASN A 159 6.19 -0.57 -4.05
C ASN A 159 6.76 -1.98 -4.19
N ASN A 160 7.57 -2.23 -5.23
CA ASN A 160 8.13 -3.53 -5.56
C ASN A 160 7.08 -4.67 -5.61
N CYS A 161 5.85 -4.35 -6.02
CA CYS A 161 4.76 -5.33 -6.16
C CYS A 161 4.83 -6.09 -7.49
N VAL A 162 5.48 -5.49 -8.49
CA VAL A 162 5.79 -6.09 -9.80
C VAL A 162 7.23 -5.72 -10.16
N GLY A 163 7.84 -6.50 -11.06
CA GLY A 163 9.17 -6.20 -11.61
C GLY A 163 9.15 -4.97 -12.53
N ILE A 164 10.31 -4.35 -12.72
CA ILE A 164 10.44 -3.17 -13.59
C ILE A 164 10.10 -3.51 -15.05
N GLY A 165 10.40 -4.73 -15.52
CA GLY A 165 9.99 -5.18 -16.84
C GLY A 165 8.47 -5.21 -17.04
N THR A 166 7.69 -5.54 -16.01
CA THR A 166 6.22 -5.46 -16.08
C THR A 166 5.74 -4.02 -16.22
N GLU A 167 6.37 -3.07 -15.54
CA GLU A 167 6.07 -1.63 -15.69
C GLU A 167 6.36 -1.16 -17.12
N TYR A 168 7.47 -1.57 -17.71
CA TYR A 168 7.82 -1.20 -19.09
C TYR A 168 6.87 -1.80 -20.13
N VAL A 169 6.45 -3.07 -19.97
CA VAL A 169 5.43 -3.68 -20.85
C VAL A 169 4.08 -2.94 -20.72
N PHE A 170 3.70 -2.55 -19.50
CA PHE A 170 2.50 -1.74 -19.30
C PHE A 170 2.62 -0.37 -20.00
N LEU A 171 3.77 0.29 -19.89
CA LEU A 171 4.04 1.56 -20.56
C LEU A 171 4.04 1.44 -22.08
N LEU A 172 4.57 0.34 -22.64
CA LEU A 172 4.48 0.06 -24.08
C LEU A 172 3.02 0.06 -24.54
N GLY A 173 2.16 -0.71 -23.88
CA GLY A 173 0.72 -0.74 -24.18
C GLY A 173 0.04 0.63 -24.04
N TYR A 174 0.39 1.39 -22.98
CA TYR A 174 -0.12 2.74 -22.76
C TYR A 174 0.28 3.72 -23.88
N LEU A 175 1.53 3.64 -24.36
CA LEU A 175 2.05 4.51 -25.42
C LEU A 175 1.49 4.13 -26.81
N ILE A 176 1.25 2.84 -27.07
CA ILE A 176 0.52 2.38 -28.26
C ILE A 176 -0.91 2.91 -28.24
N GLY A 177 -1.62 2.78 -27.12
CA GLY A 177 -2.98 3.30 -26.98
C GLY A 177 -3.07 4.83 -27.11
N LYS A 178 -1.97 5.55 -26.86
CA LYS A 178 -1.85 6.99 -27.13
C LYS A 178 -1.45 7.35 -28.57
N GLY A 179 -1.14 6.36 -29.40
CA GLY A 179 -0.63 6.57 -30.76
C GLY A 179 0.81 7.10 -30.82
N ILE A 180 1.58 7.01 -29.73
CA ILE A 180 2.97 7.47 -29.67
C ILE A 180 3.92 6.40 -30.25
N ILE A 181 3.62 5.12 -30.03
CA ILE A 181 4.37 4.00 -30.58
C ILE A 181 3.49 3.25 -31.57
N ASN A 182 4.02 3.02 -32.77
CA ASN A 182 3.44 2.12 -33.76
C ASN A 182 4.35 0.88 -33.92
N ILE A 183 3.88 -0.28 -33.45
CA ILE A 183 4.66 -1.52 -33.50
C ILE A 183 4.91 -2.00 -34.95
N GLU A 184 4.01 -1.68 -35.88
CA GLU A 184 4.12 -2.13 -37.27
C GLU A 184 5.19 -1.36 -38.06
N GLU A 185 5.45 -0.10 -37.70
CA GLU A 185 6.50 0.71 -38.35
C GLU A 185 7.89 0.23 -37.93
N VAL A 186 8.11 -0.03 -36.64
CA VAL A 186 9.44 -0.38 -36.11
C VAL A 186 9.90 -1.77 -36.56
N GLN A 187 8.97 -2.72 -36.78
CA GLN A 187 9.33 -4.06 -37.25
C GLN A 187 9.75 -4.10 -38.73
N ARG A 188 9.29 -3.17 -39.57
CA ARG A 188 9.72 -3.07 -40.98
C ARG A 188 11.18 -2.62 -41.10
N ASP A 189 11.60 -1.71 -40.23
CA ASP A 189 12.97 -1.18 -40.20
C ASP A 189 13.96 -2.18 -39.58
N ALA A 190 13.52 -3.02 -38.64
CA ALA A 190 14.35 -4.06 -38.03
C ALA A 190 14.58 -5.29 -38.93
N ALA A 191 13.65 -5.59 -39.84
CA ALA A 191 13.76 -6.71 -40.79
C ALA A 191 14.66 -6.41 -42.00
N THR A 192 15.21 -5.19 -42.10
CA THR A 192 16.09 -4.73 -43.20
C THR A 192 17.58 -4.70 -42.83
N VAL A 193 17.97 -5.22 -41.66
CA VAL A 193 19.36 -5.31 -41.18
C VAL A 193 19.82 -6.75 -41.08
#